data_AF-A0A1W0CCT2-F1
#
_entry.id   AF-A0A1W0CCT2-F1
#
_cell.length_a   1.000
_cell.length_b   1.000
_cell.length_c   1.000
_cell.angle_alpha   90.00
_cell.angle_beta   90.00
_cell.angle_gamma   90.00
#
_symmetry.space_group_name_H-M   'P 1'
#
loop_
_entity.id
_entity.type
_entity.pdbx_description
1 polymer ?
#
loop_
_entity_poly.entity_id
_entity_poly.type
_entity_poly.pdbx_seq_one_letter_code
_entity_poly.pdbx_strand_id
1 'polypeptide(L)'
;MHPLKPIDSSVHIVVQGKGGCGKSTAANHNAQALQALTDAQVMCINTDPVNNSLERFPALYVRDLDIMNRDQIDPRRFDTMIDWTLEHPGPVVIDNGATSFIPVTSYMAETGAIEALEEEGRNVFIHTILVGGQAMDDTLDGLDALINNTAAPIIVWENEFFGPVERNGKRFAESQFYRDHRDRFAGIVTLRQHRAAMFGTDYALMTGAGLTYAEALNSDQFGKMPRRRLQAAWEDI
;
A
#
# COMPACT_ATOMS: atom_id res chain seq x y z
N MET A 1 -12.94 -6.01 -19.66
CA MET A 1 -12.76 -4.90 -18.71
C MET A 1 -14.03 -4.84 -17.88
N HIS A 2 -13.98 -5.26 -16.61
CA HIS A 2 -15.09 -4.97 -15.69
C HIS A 2 -15.16 -3.44 -15.52
N PRO A 3 -16.35 -2.83 -15.55
CA PRO A 3 -16.48 -1.40 -15.28
C PRO A 3 -15.97 -1.12 -13.87
N LEU A 4 -15.09 -0.12 -13.74
CA LEU A 4 -14.59 0.31 -12.43
C LEU A 4 -15.79 0.77 -11.59
N LYS A 5 -15.99 0.12 -10.44
CA LYS A 5 -17.00 0.47 -9.44
C LYS A 5 -16.61 1.79 -8.75
N PRO A 6 -17.54 2.48 -8.06
CA PRO A 6 -17.25 3.73 -7.35
C PRO A 6 -16.06 3.60 -6.40
N ILE A 7 -15.31 4.68 -6.20
CA ILE A 7 -14.14 4.70 -5.30
C ILE A 7 -14.51 4.25 -3.87
N ASP A 8 -15.74 4.53 -3.42
CA ASP A 8 -16.26 4.14 -2.11
C ASP A 8 -16.32 2.62 -1.91
N SER A 9 -16.31 1.84 -2.98
CA SER A 9 -16.34 0.37 -2.94
C SER A 9 -14.95 -0.27 -3.00
N SER A 10 -13.88 0.53 -3.03
CA SER A 10 -12.53 0.02 -3.25
C SER A 10 -11.90 -0.60 -2.01
N VAL A 11 -11.16 -1.68 -2.21
CA VAL A 11 -10.40 -2.39 -1.18
C VAL A 11 -8.96 -2.47 -1.66
N HIS A 12 -8.03 -1.91 -0.89
CA HIS A 12 -6.62 -1.77 -1.25
C HIS A 12 -5.76 -2.59 -0.30
N ILE A 13 -5.25 -3.73 -0.77
CA ILE A 13 -4.44 -4.65 0.04
C ILE A 13 -2.96 -4.42 -0.28
N VAL A 14 -2.21 -3.82 0.63
CA VAL A 14 -0.77 -3.56 0.48
C VAL A 14 0.02 -4.72 1.04
N VAL A 15 0.81 -5.39 0.20
CA VAL A 15 1.48 -6.66 0.55
C VAL A 15 2.77 -6.87 -0.24
N GLN A 16 3.83 -7.31 0.44
CA GLN A 16 5.15 -7.61 -0.11
C GLN A 16 6.00 -8.37 0.94
N GLY A 17 6.66 -9.46 0.53
CA GLY A 17 7.48 -10.32 1.39
C GLY A 17 8.77 -9.67 1.86
N LYS A 18 9.28 -8.67 1.11
CA LYS A 18 10.45 -7.92 1.55
C LYS A 18 10.13 -6.98 2.72
N GLY A 19 10.84 -7.15 3.84
CA GLY A 19 10.84 -6.18 4.95
C GLY A 19 11.58 -4.89 4.60
N GLY A 20 11.06 -3.75 5.09
CA GLY A 20 11.69 -2.43 4.92
C GLY A 20 11.58 -1.82 3.51
N CYS A 21 10.70 -2.34 2.64
CA CYS A 21 10.54 -1.84 1.28
C CYS A 21 9.58 -0.64 1.13
N GLY A 22 8.84 -0.27 2.19
CA GLY A 22 7.92 0.89 2.17
C GLY A 22 6.44 0.55 2.03
N LYS A 23 5.98 -0.63 2.47
CA LYS A 23 4.55 -1.02 2.47
C LYS A 23 3.66 -0.03 3.24
N SER A 24 3.97 0.22 4.50
CA SER A 24 3.21 1.18 5.31
C SER A 24 3.24 2.60 4.75
N THR A 25 4.32 2.97 4.04
CA THR A 25 4.38 4.23 3.30
C THR A 25 3.36 4.23 2.17
N ALA A 26 3.28 3.18 1.35
CA ALA A 26 2.28 3.06 0.30
C ALA A 26 0.84 3.02 0.86
N ALA A 27 0.60 2.29 1.95
CA ALA A 27 -0.70 2.25 2.63
C ALA A 27 -1.11 3.64 3.14
N ASN A 28 -0.16 4.37 3.76
CA ASN A 28 -0.38 5.74 4.25
C ASN A 28 -0.74 6.71 3.11
N HIS A 29 -0.01 6.68 1.98
CA HIS A 29 -0.32 7.52 0.83
C HIS A 29 -1.68 7.18 0.22
N ASN A 30 -1.97 5.88 0.06
CA ASN A 30 -3.24 5.41 -0.48
C ASN A 30 -4.42 5.87 0.40
N ALA A 31 -4.32 5.69 1.73
CA ALA A 31 -5.36 6.13 2.66
C ALA A 31 -5.61 7.64 2.58
N GLN A 32 -4.54 8.45 2.57
CA GLN A 32 -4.66 9.91 2.42
C GLN A 32 -5.27 10.30 1.06
N ALA A 33 -4.95 9.59 -0.02
CA ALA A 33 -5.48 9.88 -1.34
C ALA A 33 -6.98 9.58 -1.38
N LEU A 34 -7.40 8.45 -0.84
CA LEU A 34 -8.81 8.10 -0.71
C LEU A 34 -9.57 9.12 0.14
N GLN A 35 -9.03 9.52 1.31
CA GLN A 35 -9.63 10.55 2.16
C GLN A 35 -9.77 11.91 1.45
N ALA A 36 -8.90 12.21 0.48
CA ALA A 36 -8.99 13.43 -0.33
C ALA A 36 -9.97 13.32 -1.51
N LEU A 37 -10.31 12.09 -1.93
CA LEU A 37 -11.12 11.81 -3.13
C LEU A 37 -12.56 11.39 -2.82
N THR A 38 -12.88 11.07 -1.57
CA THR A 38 -14.23 10.71 -1.14
C THR A 38 -14.60 11.37 0.19
N ASP A 39 -15.89 11.62 0.37
CA ASP A 39 -16.49 12.03 1.66
C ASP A 39 -16.75 10.81 2.58
N ALA A 40 -16.67 9.59 2.05
CA ALA A 40 -16.84 8.37 2.82
C ALA A 40 -15.65 8.15 3.78
N GLN A 41 -15.93 7.59 4.96
CA GLN A 41 -14.88 7.22 5.89
C GLN A 41 -14.01 6.11 5.28
N VAL A 42 -12.70 6.34 5.21
CA VAL A 42 -11.72 5.32 4.83
C VAL A 42 -11.37 4.49 6.07
N MET A 43 -11.52 3.17 5.99
CA MET A 43 -11.07 2.26 7.05
C MET A 43 -9.65 1.80 6.75
N CYS A 44 -8.73 2.01 7.68
CA CYS A 44 -7.38 1.47 7.61
C CYS A 44 -7.25 0.27 8.55
N ILE A 45 -6.72 -0.85 8.08
CA ILE A 45 -6.45 -2.05 8.87
C ILE A 45 -4.94 -2.30 8.87
N ASN A 46 -4.35 -2.48 10.06
CA ASN A 46 -2.99 -2.97 10.19
C ASN A 46 -3.01 -4.46 10.58
N THR A 47 -2.29 -5.29 9.83
CA THR A 47 -2.12 -6.72 10.15
C THR A 47 -0.67 -7.10 10.45
N ASP A 48 0.28 -6.13 10.45
CA ASP A 48 1.67 -6.40 10.81
C ASP A 48 1.79 -6.64 12.33
N PRO A 49 2.14 -7.85 12.80
CA PRO A 49 2.24 -8.13 14.23
C PRO A 49 3.53 -7.61 14.87
N VAL A 50 4.43 -7.01 14.08
CA VAL A 50 5.76 -6.57 14.51
C VAL A 50 5.93 -5.06 14.38
N ASN A 51 5.48 -4.46 13.27
CA ASN A 51 5.73 -3.05 12.95
C ASN A 51 4.45 -2.26 12.70
N ASN A 52 3.95 -1.61 13.74
CA ASN A 52 2.78 -0.74 13.71
C ASN A 52 3.09 0.65 13.13
N SER A 53 3.60 0.70 11.90
CA SER A 53 4.05 1.97 11.29
C SER A 53 2.89 2.86 10.87
N LEU A 54 1.77 2.28 10.43
CA LEU A 54 0.60 3.04 9.98
C LEU A 54 -0.16 3.70 11.13
N GLU A 55 -0.23 3.06 12.30
CA GLU A 55 -0.86 3.58 13.53
C GLU A 55 -0.25 4.89 14.04
N ARG A 56 0.97 5.21 13.60
CA ARG A 56 1.64 6.46 13.96
C ARG A 56 0.91 7.70 13.47
N PHE A 57 -0.07 7.55 12.57
CA PHE A 57 -0.86 8.64 12.00
C PHE A 57 -2.28 8.60 12.57
N PRO A 58 -2.61 9.35 13.63
CA PRO A 58 -3.92 9.29 14.27
C PRO A 58 -5.08 9.61 13.32
N ALA A 59 -4.86 10.50 12.34
CA ALA A 59 -5.85 10.88 11.34
C ALA A 59 -6.28 9.74 10.40
N LEU A 60 -5.56 8.62 10.38
CA LEU A 60 -5.93 7.43 9.60
C LEU A 60 -6.85 6.46 10.35
N TYR A 61 -7.09 6.67 11.65
CA TYR A 61 -7.97 5.84 12.48
C TYR A 61 -7.73 4.33 12.27
N VAL A 62 -6.45 3.93 12.29
CA VAL A 62 -6.03 2.56 11.99
C VAL A 62 -6.62 1.60 13.01
N ARG A 63 -7.18 0.50 12.51
CA ARG A 63 -7.72 -0.60 13.30
C ARG A 63 -6.77 -1.79 13.21
N ASP A 64 -6.26 -2.21 14.36
CA ASP A 64 -5.32 -3.31 14.40
C ASP A 64 -6.04 -4.65 14.41
N LEU A 65 -5.55 -5.55 13.58
CA LEU A 65 -5.94 -6.95 13.58
C LEU A 65 -4.75 -7.77 14.06
N ASP A 66 -4.83 -8.23 15.30
CA ASP A 66 -3.93 -9.27 15.79
C ASP A 66 -4.19 -10.54 14.97
N ILE A 67 -3.22 -10.94 14.14
CA ILE A 67 -3.24 -12.16 13.34
C ILE A 67 -2.48 -13.32 13.99
N MET A 68 -1.94 -13.13 15.19
CA MET A 68 -1.12 -14.13 15.88
C MET A 68 -1.99 -15.06 16.73
N ASN A 69 -1.65 -16.33 16.73
CA ASN A 69 -2.08 -17.30 17.72
C ASN A 69 -0.85 -17.91 18.36
N ARG A 70 -0.52 -17.42 19.56
CA ARG A 70 0.77 -17.66 20.20
C ARG A 70 1.91 -17.15 19.30
N ASP A 71 2.76 -18.05 18.82
CA ASP A 71 3.97 -17.71 18.05
C ASP A 71 3.79 -17.94 16.54
N GLN A 72 2.58 -18.24 16.08
CA GLN A 72 2.28 -18.50 14.66
C GLN A 72 1.17 -17.60 14.16
N ILE A 73 1.23 -17.23 12.88
CA ILE A 73 0.13 -16.55 12.21
C ILE A 73 -1.01 -17.55 12.04
N ASP A 74 -2.23 -17.15 12.43
CA ASP A 74 -3.45 -17.94 12.29
C ASP A 74 -4.26 -17.42 11.10
N PRO A 75 -4.29 -18.14 9.96
CA PRO A 75 -4.99 -17.69 8.78
C PRO A 75 -6.48 -17.41 9.00
N ARG A 76 -7.12 -18.06 9.99
CA ARG A 76 -8.53 -17.81 10.31
C ARG A 76 -8.78 -16.41 10.86
N ARG A 77 -7.75 -15.73 11.34
CA ARG A 77 -7.88 -14.34 11.77
C ARG A 77 -8.07 -13.38 10.60
N PHE A 78 -7.69 -13.78 9.38
CA PHE A 78 -8.01 -13.01 8.17
C PHE A 78 -9.50 -13.04 7.84
N ASP A 79 -10.30 -14.00 8.32
CA ASP A 79 -11.76 -13.97 8.16
C ASP A 79 -12.34 -12.68 8.77
N THR A 80 -11.85 -12.28 9.95
CA THR A 80 -12.21 -11.02 10.59
C THR A 80 -11.89 -9.79 9.72
N MET A 81 -10.78 -9.83 8.97
CA MET A 81 -10.41 -8.76 8.05
C MET A 81 -11.42 -8.63 6.90
N ILE A 82 -11.85 -9.77 6.36
CA ILE A 82 -12.87 -9.82 5.31
C ILE A 82 -14.22 -9.35 5.85
N ASP A 83 -14.64 -9.82 7.02
CA ASP A 83 -15.89 -9.40 7.67
C ASP A 83 -15.93 -7.87 7.87
N TRP A 84 -14.87 -7.29 8.45
CA TRP A 84 -14.80 -5.83 8.61
C TRP A 84 -14.87 -5.09 7.27
N THR A 85 -14.23 -5.64 6.24
CA THR A 85 -14.23 -5.05 4.90
C THR A 85 -15.62 -5.09 4.27
N LEU A 86 -16.37 -6.18 4.46
CA LEU A 86 -17.74 -6.32 3.97
C LEU A 86 -18.72 -5.40 4.70
N GLU A 87 -18.58 -5.27 6.02
CA GLU A 87 -19.43 -4.44 6.87
C GLU A 87 -19.21 -2.92 6.67
N HIS A 88 -18.00 -2.51 6.26
CA HIS A 88 -17.64 -1.10 6.16
C HIS A 88 -18.09 -0.46 4.83
N PRO A 89 -18.97 0.56 4.81
CA PRO A 89 -19.57 1.05 3.55
C PRO A 89 -18.61 1.87 2.66
N GLY A 90 -17.45 2.28 3.17
CA GLY A 90 -16.48 3.10 2.44
C GLY A 90 -15.25 2.33 1.94
N PRO A 91 -14.23 3.06 1.45
CA PRO A 91 -12.98 2.45 1.02
C PRO A 91 -12.23 1.80 2.19
N VAL A 92 -11.47 0.75 1.87
CA VAL A 92 -10.64 0.03 2.85
C VAL A 92 -9.19 -0.03 2.38
N VAL A 93 -8.24 0.24 3.27
CA VAL A 93 -6.79 0.08 3.06
C VAL A 93 -6.25 -0.89 4.09
N ILE A 94 -5.53 -1.92 3.65
CA ILE A 94 -4.99 -2.97 4.51
C ILE A 94 -3.46 -2.97 4.37
N ASP A 95 -2.75 -2.63 5.44
CA ASP A 95 -1.29 -2.72 5.52
C ASP A 95 -0.86 -4.07 6.10
N ASN A 96 -0.14 -4.86 5.31
CA ASN A 96 0.37 -6.16 5.75
C ASN A 96 1.85 -6.12 6.11
N GLY A 97 2.19 -6.90 7.13
CA GLY A 97 3.58 -7.17 7.48
C GLY A 97 4.32 -8.02 6.46
N ALA A 98 5.66 -7.93 6.47
CA ALA A 98 6.49 -8.78 5.61
C ALA A 98 6.35 -10.27 5.98
N THR A 99 6.26 -10.57 7.28
CA THR A 99 6.13 -11.93 7.81
C THR A 99 4.78 -12.56 7.49
N SER A 100 3.74 -11.77 7.24
CA SER A 100 2.41 -12.25 6.88
C SER A 100 2.20 -12.41 5.37
N PHE A 101 3.20 -12.07 4.54
CA PHE A 101 3.10 -12.16 3.07
C PHE A 101 2.66 -13.55 2.56
N ILE A 102 3.35 -14.61 2.99
CA ILE A 102 3.02 -15.98 2.55
C ILE A 102 1.64 -16.38 3.08
N PRO A 103 1.33 -16.27 4.40
CA PRO A 103 0.01 -16.60 4.93
C PRO A 103 -1.15 -15.86 4.27
N VAL A 104 -1.05 -14.54 4.08
CA VAL A 104 -2.16 -13.74 3.52
C VAL A 104 -2.34 -14.01 2.02
N THR A 105 -1.24 -14.23 1.28
CA THR A 105 -1.32 -14.60 -0.14
C THR A 105 -1.96 -15.97 -0.32
N SER A 106 -1.57 -16.94 0.51
CA SER A 106 -2.16 -18.29 0.48
C SER A 106 -3.64 -18.26 0.89
N TYR A 107 -3.98 -17.48 1.92
CA TYR A 107 -5.37 -17.25 2.33
C TYR A 107 -6.20 -16.70 1.16
N MET A 108 -5.74 -15.63 0.50
CA MET A 108 -6.46 -15.07 -0.65
C MET A 108 -6.63 -16.07 -1.80
N ALA A 109 -5.61 -16.91 -2.06
CA ALA A 109 -5.63 -17.90 -3.13
C ALA A 109 -6.56 -19.09 -2.86
N GLU A 110 -6.65 -19.53 -1.61
CA GLU A 110 -7.30 -20.81 -1.24
C GLU A 110 -8.76 -20.65 -0.78
N THR A 111 -9.16 -19.46 -0.34
CA THR A 111 -10.45 -19.26 0.35
C THR A 111 -11.56 -18.67 -0.51
N GLY A 112 -11.22 -18.08 -1.67
CA GLY A 112 -12.18 -17.30 -2.46
C GLY A 112 -12.51 -15.94 -1.85
N ALA A 113 -11.69 -15.43 -0.92
CA ALA A 113 -11.96 -14.19 -0.21
C ALA A 113 -12.06 -12.96 -1.14
N ILE A 114 -11.25 -12.91 -2.21
CA ILE A 114 -11.32 -11.82 -3.19
C ILE A 114 -12.64 -11.88 -3.95
N GLU A 115 -13.04 -13.06 -4.40
CA GLU A 115 -14.29 -13.31 -5.11
C GLU A 115 -15.50 -12.95 -4.24
N ALA A 116 -15.49 -13.33 -2.96
CA ALA A 116 -16.55 -12.97 -2.01
C ALA A 116 -16.70 -11.45 -1.85
N LEU A 117 -15.58 -10.71 -1.75
CA LEU A 117 -15.61 -9.24 -1.73
C LEU A 117 -16.21 -8.69 -3.03
N GLU A 118 -15.80 -9.23 -4.18
CA GLU A 118 -16.27 -8.76 -5.49
C GLU A 118 -17.77 -9.04 -5.73
N GLU A 119 -18.27 -10.19 -5.29
CA GLU A 119 -19.69 -10.58 -5.31
C GLU A 119 -20.56 -9.61 -4.48
N GLU A 120 -20.04 -9.15 -3.34
CA GLU A 120 -20.67 -8.13 -2.49
C GLU A 120 -20.43 -6.69 -2.98
N GLY A 121 -20.04 -6.52 -4.25
CA GLY A 121 -19.95 -5.21 -4.87
C GLY A 121 -18.64 -4.47 -4.59
N ARG A 122 -17.63 -5.08 -3.95
CA ARG A 122 -16.31 -4.45 -3.76
C ARG A 122 -15.44 -4.50 -5.01
N ASN A 123 -14.43 -3.64 -5.04
CA ASN A 123 -13.41 -3.61 -6.09
C ASN A 123 -12.02 -3.74 -5.45
N VAL A 124 -11.43 -4.93 -5.56
CA VAL A 124 -10.20 -5.28 -4.85
C VAL A 124 -8.98 -4.94 -5.71
N PHE A 125 -8.01 -4.24 -5.12
CA PHE A 125 -6.72 -3.94 -5.70
C PHE A 125 -5.60 -4.43 -4.79
N ILE A 126 -4.65 -5.16 -5.36
CA ILE A 126 -3.44 -5.56 -4.64
C ILE A 126 -2.34 -4.55 -4.94
N HIS A 127 -1.78 -3.95 -3.91
CA HIS A 127 -0.63 -3.07 -4.00
C HIS A 127 0.63 -3.83 -3.59
N THR A 128 1.66 -3.78 -4.43
CA THR A 128 2.98 -4.33 -4.09
C THR A 128 4.07 -3.33 -4.37
N ILE A 129 5.19 -3.46 -3.66
CA ILE A 129 6.31 -2.52 -3.74
C ILE A 129 7.45 -3.16 -4.50
N LEU A 130 7.98 -2.45 -5.50
CA LEU A 130 9.26 -2.74 -6.14
C LEU A 130 10.28 -1.71 -5.69
N VAL A 131 11.48 -2.18 -5.35
CA VAL A 131 12.60 -1.30 -4.96
C VAL A 131 13.78 -1.48 -5.92
N GLY A 132 14.59 -0.43 -6.05
CA GLY A 132 15.87 -0.51 -6.74
C GLY A 132 16.94 -1.24 -5.92
N GLY A 133 18.10 -1.45 -6.54
CA GLY A 133 19.29 -1.98 -5.87
C GLY A 133 19.19 -3.48 -5.53
N GLN A 134 19.84 -3.88 -4.42
CA GLN A 134 20.06 -5.30 -4.09
C GLN A 134 18.79 -6.09 -3.79
N ALA A 135 17.71 -5.42 -3.36
CA ALA A 135 16.44 -6.07 -3.01
C ALA A 135 15.43 -6.09 -4.17
N MET A 136 15.85 -5.71 -5.39
CA MET A 136 14.99 -5.69 -6.56
C MET A 136 14.44 -7.09 -6.87
N ASP A 137 15.32 -8.10 -6.94
CA ASP A 137 14.93 -9.48 -7.22
C ASP A 137 13.94 -10.02 -6.17
N ASP A 138 14.22 -9.81 -4.87
CA ASP A 138 13.28 -10.19 -3.80
C ASP A 138 11.87 -9.61 -3.99
N THR A 139 11.79 -8.34 -4.39
CA THR A 139 10.48 -7.68 -4.61
C THR A 139 9.79 -8.10 -5.90
N LEU A 140 10.56 -8.45 -6.94
CA LEU A 140 10.03 -9.02 -8.18
C LEU A 140 9.48 -10.43 -7.94
N ASP A 141 10.16 -11.26 -7.17
CA ASP A 141 9.69 -12.59 -6.78
C ASP A 141 8.38 -12.50 -5.99
N GLY A 142 8.27 -11.52 -5.09
CA GLY A 142 7.02 -11.24 -4.38
C GLY A 142 5.88 -10.81 -5.32
N LEU A 143 6.18 -10.01 -6.35
CA LEU A 143 5.20 -9.63 -7.37
C LEU A 143 4.78 -10.84 -8.23
N ASP A 144 5.72 -11.68 -8.65
CA ASP A 144 5.44 -12.90 -9.41
C ASP A 144 4.57 -13.87 -8.62
N ALA A 145 4.84 -14.04 -7.32
CA ALA A 145 4.00 -14.83 -6.43
C ALA A 145 2.56 -14.28 -6.36
N LEU A 146 2.35 -12.96 -6.29
CA LEU A 146 1.01 -12.37 -6.29
C LEU A 146 0.28 -12.60 -7.61
N ILE A 147 0.97 -12.45 -8.74
CA ILE A 147 0.39 -12.72 -10.07
C ILE A 147 -0.07 -14.17 -10.17
N ASN A 148 0.75 -15.11 -9.71
CA ASN A 148 0.47 -16.54 -9.85
C ASN A 148 -0.58 -17.08 -8.86
N ASN A 149 -0.85 -16.37 -7.76
CA ASN A 149 -1.75 -16.85 -6.69
C ASN A 149 -3.03 -16.03 -6.53
N THR A 150 -3.18 -14.89 -7.21
CA THR A 150 -4.37 -14.04 -7.07
C THR A 150 -4.87 -13.58 -8.44
N ALA A 151 -6.17 -13.30 -8.56
CA ALA A 151 -6.76 -12.76 -9.79
C ALA A 151 -6.92 -11.23 -9.79
N ALA A 152 -6.89 -10.59 -8.61
CA ALA A 152 -7.13 -9.16 -8.47
C ALA A 152 -6.12 -8.31 -9.29
N PRO A 153 -6.55 -7.14 -9.81
CA PRO A 153 -5.65 -6.18 -10.43
C PRO A 153 -4.58 -5.68 -9.47
N ILE A 154 -3.37 -5.51 -9.99
CA ILE A 154 -2.19 -5.11 -9.23
C ILE A 154 -1.82 -3.66 -9.52
N ILE A 155 -1.51 -2.90 -8.48
CA ILE A 155 -0.90 -1.58 -8.54
C ILE A 155 0.52 -1.68 -8.00
N VAL A 156 1.50 -1.34 -8.83
CA VAL A 156 2.91 -1.42 -8.46
C VAL A 156 3.41 -0.07 -7.97
N TRP A 157 3.98 -0.05 -6.76
CA TRP A 157 4.69 1.11 -6.24
C TRP A 157 6.19 0.95 -6.51
N GLU A 158 6.72 1.75 -7.44
CA GLU A 158 8.17 1.89 -7.63
C GLU A 158 8.71 2.82 -6.55
N ASN A 159 9.40 2.26 -5.56
CA ASN A 159 10.00 3.02 -4.47
C ASN A 159 11.51 3.20 -4.71
N GLU A 160 11.90 4.43 -5.05
CA GLU A 160 13.29 4.77 -5.39
C GLU A 160 14.17 5.03 -4.14
N PHE A 161 13.70 4.69 -2.93
CA PHE A 161 14.46 4.89 -1.70
C PHE A 161 15.88 4.30 -1.75
N PHE A 162 16.01 3.09 -2.32
CA PHE A 162 17.30 2.39 -2.51
C PHE A 162 17.96 2.68 -3.87
N GLY A 163 17.50 3.73 -4.57
CA GLY A 163 17.90 4.07 -5.93
C GLY A 163 16.80 3.75 -6.96
N PRO A 164 16.99 4.15 -8.24
CA PRO A 164 15.98 3.97 -9.28
C PRO A 164 15.54 2.51 -9.43
N VAL A 165 14.23 2.30 -9.64
CA VAL A 165 13.66 0.98 -9.91
C VAL A 165 13.85 0.65 -11.39
N GLU A 166 15.08 0.29 -11.75
CA GLU A 166 15.45 0.00 -13.14
C GLU A 166 16.44 -1.16 -13.26
N ARG A 167 16.41 -1.84 -14.41
CA ARG A 167 17.39 -2.87 -14.78
C ARG A 167 17.92 -2.56 -16.17
N ASN A 168 19.24 -2.36 -16.29
CA ASN A 168 19.89 -1.99 -17.54
C ASN A 168 19.28 -0.73 -18.19
N GLY A 169 18.96 0.29 -17.36
CA GLY A 169 18.37 1.56 -17.79
C GLY A 169 16.91 1.47 -18.26
N LYS A 170 16.21 0.37 -17.97
CA LYS A 170 14.78 0.18 -18.26
C LYS A 170 13.99 0.14 -16.97
N ARG A 171 12.93 0.94 -16.87
CA ARG A 171 12.00 0.93 -15.74
C ARG A 171 11.10 -0.30 -15.78
N PHE A 172 10.34 -0.55 -14.71
CA PHE A 172 9.45 -1.70 -14.62
C PHE A 172 8.46 -1.76 -15.79
N ALA A 173 7.85 -0.64 -16.15
CA ALA A 173 6.90 -0.53 -17.27
C ALA A 173 7.49 -0.90 -18.65
N GLU A 174 8.82 -0.87 -18.78
CA GLU A 174 9.55 -1.20 -20.00
C GLU A 174 10.09 -2.65 -20.00
N SER A 175 9.87 -3.38 -18.91
CA SER A 175 10.34 -4.76 -18.76
C SER A 175 9.52 -5.74 -19.60
N GLN A 176 10.10 -6.91 -19.90
CA GLN A 176 9.35 -8.00 -20.53
C GLN A 176 8.27 -8.53 -19.59
N PHE A 177 8.58 -8.65 -18.30
CA PHE A 177 7.64 -9.08 -17.27
C PHE A 177 6.35 -8.24 -17.24
N TYR A 178 6.48 -6.91 -17.32
CA TYR A 178 5.31 -6.02 -17.38
C TYR A 178 4.47 -6.23 -18.64
N ARG A 179 5.13 -6.44 -19.80
CA ARG A 179 4.44 -6.72 -21.06
C ARG A 179 3.68 -8.04 -21.04
N ASP A 180 4.30 -9.09 -20.48
CA ASP A 180 3.73 -10.44 -20.43
C ASP A 180 2.49 -10.52 -19.53
N HIS A 181 2.41 -9.65 -18.51
CA HIS A 181 1.30 -9.60 -17.55
C HIS A 181 0.53 -8.28 -17.59
N ARG A 182 0.51 -7.59 -18.74
CA ARG A 182 0.01 -6.21 -18.84
C ARG A 182 -1.43 -6.05 -18.35
N ASP A 183 -2.27 -7.05 -18.58
CA ASP A 183 -3.68 -7.11 -18.18
C ASP A 183 -3.86 -7.20 -16.66
N ARG A 184 -2.84 -7.67 -15.93
CA ARG A 184 -2.84 -7.73 -14.47
C ARG A 184 -2.60 -6.37 -13.81
N PHE A 185 -2.02 -5.40 -14.50
CA PHE A 185 -1.64 -4.12 -13.89
C PHE A 185 -2.71 -3.03 -14.08
N ALA A 186 -3.28 -2.57 -12.96
CA ALA A 186 -4.18 -1.43 -12.90
C ALA A 186 -3.43 -0.09 -12.90
N GLY A 187 -2.19 -0.04 -12.40
CA GLY A 187 -1.42 1.20 -12.36
C GLY A 187 0.01 1.02 -11.85
N ILE A 188 0.80 2.07 -12.01
CA ILE A 188 2.13 2.21 -11.43
C ILE A 188 2.20 3.57 -10.74
N VAL A 189 2.60 3.58 -9.47
CA VAL A 189 2.87 4.80 -8.69
C VAL A 189 4.37 4.86 -8.42
N THR A 190 5.00 6.02 -8.62
CA THR A 190 6.45 6.18 -8.40
C THR A 190 6.70 7.07 -7.19
N LEU A 191 7.27 6.51 -6.13
CA LEU A 191 7.83 7.28 -5.02
C LEU A 191 9.26 7.67 -5.39
N ARG A 192 9.40 8.86 -5.98
CA ARG A 192 10.68 9.35 -6.49
C ARG A 192 11.66 9.65 -5.37
N GLN A 193 12.94 9.41 -5.65
CA GLN A 193 14.00 9.82 -4.75
C GLN A 193 14.20 11.34 -4.84
N HIS A 194 13.64 12.08 -3.90
CA HIS A 194 13.93 13.51 -3.79
C HIS A 194 15.28 13.76 -3.08
N ARG A 195 15.86 14.95 -3.30
CA ARG A 195 17.11 15.34 -2.61
C ARG A 195 16.94 15.30 -1.09
N ALA A 196 17.70 14.43 -0.44
CA ALA A 196 17.62 14.14 0.99
C ALA A 196 17.75 15.41 1.86
N ALA A 197 18.61 16.35 1.48
CA ALA A 197 18.88 17.58 2.24
C ALA A 197 17.71 18.59 2.28
N MET A 198 16.68 18.42 1.45
CA MET A 198 15.54 19.34 1.39
C MET A 198 14.25 18.58 1.72
N PHE A 199 13.63 17.94 0.72
CA PHE A 199 12.38 17.22 0.90
C PHE A 199 12.50 16.10 1.94
N GLY A 200 13.60 15.34 1.91
CA GLY A 200 13.79 14.23 2.85
C GLY A 200 13.70 14.66 4.31
N THR A 201 14.23 15.84 4.65
CA THR A 201 14.13 16.41 6.00
C THR A 201 12.69 16.81 6.36
N ASP A 202 11.96 17.46 5.45
CA ASP A 202 10.58 17.89 5.70
C ASP A 202 9.64 16.67 5.82
N TYR A 203 9.82 15.67 4.96
CA TYR A 203 9.05 14.43 4.99
C TYR A 203 9.34 13.63 6.27
N ALA A 204 10.61 13.50 6.65
CA ALA A 204 10.97 12.84 7.90
C ALA A 204 10.40 13.55 9.14
N LEU A 205 10.35 14.89 9.13
CA LEU A 205 9.72 15.66 10.20
C LEU A 205 8.21 15.39 10.26
N MET A 206 7.52 15.41 9.10
CA MET A 206 6.10 15.13 9.01
C MET A 206 5.76 13.72 9.50
N THR A 207 6.41 12.69 8.94
CA THR A 207 6.14 11.30 9.34
C THR A 207 6.60 11.01 10.76
N GLY A 208 7.68 11.65 11.22
CA GLY A 208 8.18 11.53 12.59
C GLY A 208 7.23 12.14 13.62
N ALA A 209 6.48 13.17 13.24
CA ALA A 209 5.42 13.78 14.05
C ALA A 209 4.06 13.08 13.92
N GLY A 210 3.95 12.02 13.10
CA GLY A 210 2.70 11.31 12.88
C GLY A 210 1.65 12.11 12.10
N LEU A 211 2.08 13.08 11.30
CA LEU A 211 1.19 13.98 10.57
C LEU A 211 0.96 13.49 9.13
N THR A 212 -0.28 13.58 8.67
CA THR A 212 -0.63 13.51 7.25
C THR A 212 -0.12 14.74 6.49
N TYR A 213 -0.10 14.68 5.15
CA TYR A 213 0.19 15.85 4.32
C TYR A 213 -0.79 16.99 4.62
N ALA A 214 -2.08 16.70 4.73
CA ALA A 214 -3.10 17.69 5.06
C ALA A 214 -2.82 18.39 6.40
N GLU A 215 -2.48 17.63 7.44
CA GLU A 215 -2.13 18.20 8.75
C GLU A 215 -0.82 19.00 8.70
N ALA A 216 0.21 18.48 8.03
CA ALA A 216 1.50 19.17 7.92
C ALA A 216 1.40 20.50 7.17
N LEU A 217 0.60 20.55 6.09
CA LEU A 217 0.35 21.76 5.33
C LEU A 217 -0.42 22.83 6.14
N ASN A 218 -1.18 22.43 7.15
CA ASN A 218 -1.91 23.32 8.06
C ASN A 218 -1.22 23.53 9.42
N SER A 219 -0.07 22.89 9.66
CA SER A 219 0.62 22.92 10.95
C SER A 219 1.68 24.02 11.02
N ASP A 220 1.71 24.78 12.10
CA ASP A 220 2.71 25.83 12.39
C ASP A 220 4.13 25.29 12.61
N GLN A 221 4.30 23.96 12.70
CA GLN A 221 5.61 23.32 12.74
C GLN A 221 6.40 23.49 11.43
N PHE A 222 5.72 23.77 10.32
CA PHE A 222 6.32 23.88 8.99
C PHE A 222 6.32 25.32 8.50
N GLY A 223 7.50 25.80 8.07
CA GLY A 223 7.62 27.07 7.36
C GLY A 223 7.03 27.00 5.93
N LYS A 224 6.95 28.16 5.26
CA LYS A 224 6.39 28.27 3.89
C LYS A 224 7.06 27.34 2.87
N MET A 225 8.39 27.23 2.91
CA MET A 225 9.15 26.43 1.94
C MET A 225 9.02 24.91 2.17
N PRO A 226 9.14 24.39 3.42
CA PRO A 226 8.77 23.01 3.73
C PRO A 226 7.37 22.62 3.24
N ARG A 227 6.34 23.42 3.54
CA ARG A 227 4.97 23.16 3.08
C ARG A 227 4.88 23.09 1.55
N ARG A 228 5.52 24.01 0.83
CA ARG A 228 5.56 23.98 -0.64
C ARG A 228 6.19 22.70 -1.19
N ARG A 229 7.25 22.18 -0.56
CA ARG A 229 7.90 20.93 -0.99
C ARG A 229 7.07 19.70 -0.68
N LEU A 230 6.44 19.65 0.51
CA LEU A 230 5.49 18.59 0.87
C LEU A 230 4.29 18.58 -0.08
N GLN A 231 3.72 19.74 -0.40
CA GLN A 231 2.64 19.87 -1.36
C GLN A 231 3.05 19.39 -2.76
N ALA A 232 4.20 19.82 -3.26
CA ALA A 232 4.67 19.40 -4.59
C ALA A 232 4.93 17.88 -4.68
N ALA A 233 5.34 17.24 -3.59
CA ALA A 233 5.47 15.80 -3.53
C ALA A 233 4.11 15.10 -3.45
N TRP A 234 3.17 15.65 -2.68
CA TRP A 234 1.80 15.15 -2.60
C TRP A 234 1.09 15.19 -3.96
N GLU A 235 1.29 16.26 -4.73
CA GLU A 235 0.70 16.42 -6.07
C GLU A 235 1.32 15.47 -7.14
N ASP A 236 2.51 14.90 -6.90
CA ASP A 236 3.14 13.91 -7.79
C ASP A 236 2.66 12.47 -7.54
N ILE A 237 2.04 12.22 -6.37
CA ILE A 237 1.57 10.90 -5.90
C ILE A 237 0.10 10.72 -6.25
#